data_AF-A0A1E7ENR3-F1
#
_entry.id   AF-A0A1E7ENR3-F1
#
_cell.length_a   1.000
_cell.length_b   1.000
_cell.length_c   1.000
_cell.angle_alpha   90.00
_cell.angle_beta   90.00
_cell.angle_gamma   90.00
#
_symmetry.space_group_name_H-M   'P 1'
#
loop_
_entity.id
_entity.type
_entity.pdbx_description
1 polymer ?
#
loop_
_entity_poly.entity_id
_entity_poly.type
_entity_poly.pdbx_seq_one_letter_code
_entity_poly.pdbx_strand_id
1 'polypeptide(L)'
;MAVRRCGAPTTALLGRTTTIHRFVQTVPKLGSEAEMKAEVIDQIRARIAYQKEVMAANPHKSHEEEWTELWTWIKISIFVCVPGTVAMLAKDFAIEEHHHRPDGPQPEYMSIRSKEFPWECDSCALFDLDCWKKCRADKAASA
;
A
#
# COMPACT_ATOMS: atom_id res chain seq x y z
N MET A 1 -17.85 70.90 -11.18
CA MET A 1 -16.69 70.00 -10.96
C MET A 1 -17.09 68.92 -9.99
N ALA A 2 -17.31 67.68 -10.44
CA ALA A 2 -17.59 66.54 -9.58
C ALA A 2 -16.54 65.46 -9.87
N VAL A 3 -15.70 65.14 -8.88
CA VAL A 3 -14.58 64.22 -9.00
C VAL A 3 -15.08 62.81 -8.64
N ARG A 4 -15.01 61.87 -9.59
CA ARG A 4 -15.23 60.44 -9.35
C ARG A 4 -14.01 59.85 -8.64
N ARG A 5 -14.20 59.19 -7.49
CA ARG A 5 -13.20 58.29 -6.89
C ARG A 5 -13.51 56.85 -7.31
N CYS A 6 -12.57 56.21 -8.01
CA CYS A 6 -12.60 54.77 -8.26
C CYS A 6 -12.12 54.04 -6.99
N GLY A 7 -12.94 53.14 -6.45
CA GLY A 7 -12.53 52.19 -5.42
C GLY A 7 -11.97 50.92 -6.05
N ALA A 8 -10.86 50.42 -5.51
CA ALA A 8 -10.35 49.07 -5.82
C ALA A 8 -10.84 48.10 -4.73
N PRO A 9 -11.29 46.88 -5.07
CA PRO A 9 -11.61 45.86 -4.08
C PRO A 9 -10.34 45.14 -3.63
N THR A 10 -10.03 45.18 -2.34
CA THR A 10 -8.96 44.38 -1.73
C THR A 10 -9.46 42.95 -1.51
N THR A 11 -9.05 42.03 -2.36
CA THR A 11 -9.25 40.59 -2.18
C THR A 11 -8.22 40.08 -1.16
N ALA A 12 -8.66 39.77 0.06
CA ALA A 12 -7.81 39.12 1.06
C ALA A 12 -7.74 37.61 0.77
N LEU A 13 -6.62 37.12 0.25
CA LEU A 13 -6.30 35.69 0.23
C LEU A 13 -5.98 35.22 1.66
N LEU A 14 -6.82 34.34 2.21
CA LEU A 14 -6.47 33.54 3.40
C LEU A 14 -5.44 32.48 3.02
N GLY A 15 -4.16 32.74 3.30
CA GLY A 15 -3.11 31.73 3.26
C GLY A 15 -3.24 30.77 4.44
N ARG A 16 -3.57 29.51 4.18
CA ARG A 16 -3.50 28.42 5.16
C ARG A 16 -2.03 28.10 5.41
N THR A 17 -1.45 28.62 6.49
CA THR A 17 -0.11 28.25 6.94
C THR A 17 -0.12 26.81 7.42
N THR A 18 0.39 25.88 6.62
CA THR A 18 0.78 24.55 7.04
C THR A 18 2.05 24.67 7.90
N THR A 19 1.87 24.70 9.22
CA THR A 19 2.99 24.69 10.17
C THR A 19 3.70 23.35 10.09
N ILE A 20 4.87 23.31 9.46
CA ILE A 20 5.76 22.14 9.47
C ILE A 20 6.35 22.05 10.88
N HIS A 21 5.77 21.23 11.75
CA HIS A 21 6.33 20.92 13.06
C HIS A 21 7.54 20.00 12.90
N ARG A 22 8.70 20.58 12.56
CA ARG A 22 9.97 19.90 12.69
C ARG A 22 10.14 19.56 14.17
N PHE A 23 10.30 18.28 14.49
CA PHE A 23 10.66 17.82 15.82
C PHE A 23 12.11 18.26 16.09
N VAL A 24 12.31 19.55 16.36
CA VAL A 24 13.62 20.08 16.73
C VAL A 24 13.84 19.60 18.15
N GLN A 25 14.71 18.61 18.29
CA GLN A 25 15.35 18.29 19.56
C GLN A 25 16.25 19.49 19.88
N THR A 26 15.68 20.53 20.50
CA THR A 26 16.40 21.74 20.87
C THR A 26 17.38 21.38 21.98
N VAL A 27 18.66 21.27 21.64
CA VAL A 27 19.72 21.09 22.65
C VAL A 27 19.70 22.33 23.56
N PRO A 28 19.68 22.16 24.89
CA PRO A 28 19.79 23.28 25.83
C PRO A 28 21.01 24.15 25.49
N LYS A 29 20.89 25.46 25.64
CA LYS A 29 22.03 26.34 25.36
C LYS A 29 23.14 26.04 26.36
N LEU A 30 24.40 26.10 25.91
CA LEU A 30 25.56 25.85 26.75
C LEU A 30 25.74 27.02 27.75
N GLY A 31 25.06 26.93 28.89
CA GLY A 31 25.17 27.84 30.05
C GLY A 31 25.61 27.09 31.31
N SER A 32 25.35 27.67 32.48
CA SER A 32 25.59 26.96 33.76
C SER A 32 24.66 25.75 33.92
N GLU A 33 25.05 24.76 34.72
CA GLU A 33 24.25 23.53 34.91
C GLU A 33 22.82 23.81 35.40
N ALA A 34 22.65 24.86 36.21
CA ALA A 34 21.34 25.26 36.72
C ALA A 34 20.42 25.83 35.62
N GLU A 35 20.95 26.67 34.74
CA GLU A 35 20.22 27.25 33.61
C GLU A 35 19.83 26.18 32.60
N MET A 36 20.73 25.23 32.34
CA MET A 36 20.47 24.09 31.47
C MET A 36 19.29 23.24 31.99
N LYS A 37 19.27 22.93 33.29
CA LYS A 37 18.19 22.15 33.91
C LYS A 37 16.84 22.88 33.84
N ALA A 38 16.83 24.19 34.05
CA ALA A 38 15.61 25.00 33.95
C ALA A 38 15.03 24.97 32.52
N GLU A 39 15.88 25.19 31.49
CA GLU A 39 15.45 25.12 30.09
C GLU A 39 14.91 23.72 29.73
N VAL A 40 15.55 22.65 30.20
CA VAL A 40 15.08 21.27 29.96
C VAL A 40 13.70 21.04 30.59
N ILE A 41 13.49 21.50 31.83
CA ILE A 41 12.20 21.36 32.51
C ILE A 41 11.09 22.08 31.73
N ASP A 42 11.36 23.27 31.20
CA ASP A 42 10.39 24.03 30.43
C ASP A 42 10.10 23.39 29.07
N GLN A 43 11.11 22.83 28.40
CA GLN A 43 10.90 22.03 27.19
C GLN A 43 10.06 20.77 27.44
N ILE A 44 10.31 20.07 28.54
CA ILE A 44 9.52 18.88 28.93
C ILE A 44 8.06 19.29 29.19
N ARG A 45 7.82 20.39 29.91
CA ARG A 45 6.47 20.91 30.16
C ARG A 45 5.75 21.28 28.87
N ALA A 46 6.44 21.95 27.94
CA ALA A 46 5.88 22.32 26.64
C ALA A 46 5.51 21.07 25.82
N ARG A 47 6.33 20.02 25.84
CA ARG A 47 6.03 18.74 25.18
C ARG A 47 4.82 18.04 25.80
N ILE A 48 4.72 18.02 27.12
CA ILE A 48 3.57 17.42 27.82
C ILE A 48 2.29 18.21 27.49
N ALA A 49 2.35 19.54 27.46
CA ALA A 49 1.20 20.37 27.07
C ALA A 49 0.76 20.07 25.63
N TYR A 50 1.71 20.02 24.70
CA TYR A 50 1.43 19.67 23.30
C TYR A 50 0.88 18.25 23.16
N GLN A 51 1.44 17.26 23.86
CA GLN A 51 0.90 15.89 23.85
C GLN A 51 -0.55 15.85 24.34
N LYS A 52 -0.88 16.60 25.40
CA LYS A 52 -2.26 16.72 25.87
C LYS A 52 -3.18 17.37 24.84
N GLU A 53 -2.71 18.40 24.14
CA GLU A 53 -3.45 19.03 23.04
C GLU A 53 -3.68 18.05 21.88
N VAL A 54 -2.66 17.29 21.48
CA VAL A 54 -2.76 16.29 20.40
C VAL A 54 -3.73 15.16 20.77
N MET A 55 -3.67 14.68 22.01
CA MET A 55 -4.60 13.67 22.54
C MET A 55 -6.02 14.21 22.69
N ALA A 56 -6.19 15.49 23.04
CA ALA A 56 -7.50 16.13 23.11
C ALA A 56 -8.08 16.42 21.71
N ALA A 57 -7.23 16.74 20.72
CA ALA A 57 -7.63 16.98 19.34
C ALA A 57 -7.99 15.68 18.60
N ASN A 58 -7.38 14.55 19.00
CA ASN A 58 -7.69 13.22 18.49
C ASN A 58 -8.10 12.32 19.66
N PRO A 59 -9.31 12.51 20.22
CA PRO A 59 -9.78 11.64 21.27
C PRO A 59 -9.85 10.22 20.69
N HIS A 60 -9.04 9.31 21.22
CA HIS A 60 -9.18 7.89 20.91
C HIS A 60 -10.60 7.47 21.26
N LYS A 61 -11.20 6.64 20.39
CA LYS A 61 -12.49 6.04 20.72
C LYS A 61 -12.31 5.24 22.00
N SER A 62 -13.39 5.11 22.77
CA SER A 62 -13.34 4.23 23.92
C SER A 62 -12.99 2.81 23.44
N HIS A 63 -12.28 2.05 24.28
CA HIS A 63 -11.90 0.67 23.93
C HIS A 63 -13.12 -0.18 23.53
N GLU A 64 -14.28 0.07 24.13
CA GLU A 64 -15.55 -0.56 23.78
C GLU A 64 -16.01 -0.22 22.35
N GLU A 65 -15.94 1.06 21.97
CA GLU A 65 -16.28 1.50 20.60
C GLU A 65 -15.34 0.88 19.57
N GLU A 66 -14.03 0.85 19.83
CA GLU A 66 -13.05 0.18 18.95
C GLU A 66 -13.36 -1.32 18.79
N TRP A 67 -13.79 -1.98 19.86
CA TRP A 67 -14.15 -3.40 19.82
C TRP A 67 -15.44 -3.67 19.03
N THR A 68 -16.42 -2.77 19.11
CA THR A 68 -17.64 -2.87 18.30
C THR A 68 -17.37 -2.68 16.80
N GLU A 69 -16.47 -1.76 16.46
CA GLU A 69 -16.04 -1.53 15.08
C GLU A 69 -15.27 -2.73 14.54
N LEU A 70 -14.35 -3.29 15.32
CA LEU A 70 -13.65 -4.53 14.96
C LEU A 70 -14.62 -5.67 14.63
N TRP A 71 -15.61 -5.91 15.51
CA TRP A 71 -16.60 -6.96 15.28
C TRP A 71 -17.49 -6.70 14.06
N THR A 72 -17.74 -5.44 13.74
CA THR A 72 -18.46 -5.07 12.51
C THR A 72 -17.67 -5.49 11.28
N TRP A 73 -16.36 -5.22 11.24
CA TRP A 73 -15.49 -5.63 10.14
C TRP A 73 -15.34 -7.15 10.04
N ILE A 74 -15.20 -7.84 11.17
CA ILE A 74 -15.16 -9.31 11.19
C ILE A 74 -16.44 -9.89 10.57
N LYS A 75 -17.61 -9.36 10.93
CA LYS A 75 -18.90 -9.81 10.37
C LYS A 75 -18.98 -9.52 8.87
N ILE A 76 -18.55 -8.34 8.41
CA ILE A 76 -18.52 -8.02 6.97
C ILE A 76 -17.62 -9.01 6.22
N SER A 77 -16.42 -9.28 6.72
CA SER A 77 -15.51 -10.24 6.09
C SER A 77 -16.11 -11.65 6.00
N ILE A 78 -16.73 -12.13 7.07
CA ILE A 78 -17.29 -13.50 7.11
C ILE A 78 -18.59 -13.63 6.32
N PHE A 79 -19.49 -12.65 6.40
CA PHE A 79 -20.84 -12.78 5.83
C PHE A 79 -20.99 -12.15 4.45
N VAL A 80 -20.08 -11.25 4.05
CA VAL A 80 -20.12 -10.62 2.73
C VAL A 80 -18.95 -11.09 1.89
N CYS A 81 -17.72 -10.93 2.37
CA CYS A 81 -16.54 -11.23 1.55
C CYS A 81 -16.38 -12.73 1.29
N VAL A 82 -16.49 -13.58 2.32
CA VAL A 82 -16.33 -15.04 2.14
C VAL A 82 -17.38 -15.62 1.17
N PRO A 83 -18.69 -15.37 1.31
CA PRO A 83 -19.67 -15.86 0.34
C PRO A 83 -19.44 -15.30 -1.06
N GLY A 84 -19.04 -14.04 -1.18
CA GLY A 84 -18.68 -13.43 -2.46
C GLY A 84 -17.53 -14.17 -3.14
N THR A 85 -16.44 -14.44 -2.42
CA THR A 85 -15.29 -15.20 -2.96
C THR A 85 -15.67 -16.64 -3.31
N VAL A 86 -16.49 -17.30 -2.50
CA VAL A 86 -16.97 -18.67 -2.79
C VAL A 86 -17.84 -18.68 -4.05
N ALA A 87 -18.72 -17.69 -4.21
CA ALA A 87 -19.56 -17.56 -5.40
C ALA A 87 -18.73 -17.30 -6.66
N MET A 88 -17.69 -16.46 -6.57
CA MET A 88 -16.76 -16.23 -7.68
C MET A 88 -15.98 -17.51 -8.02
N LEU A 89 -15.44 -18.20 -7.02
CA LEU A 89 -14.76 -19.50 -7.22
C LEU A 89 -15.68 -20.53 -7.90
N ALA A 90 -16.95 -20.61 -7.46
CA ALA A 90 -17.93 -21.52 -8.05
C ALA A 90 -18.23 -21.14 -9.51
N LYS A 91 -18.35 -19.84 -9.81
CA LYS A 91 -18.52 -19.34 -11.18
C LYS A 91 -17.31 -19.69 -12.05
N ASP A 92 -16.09 -19.49 -11.56
CA ASP A 92 -14.87 -19.78 -12.33
C ASP A 92 -14.78 -21.28 -12.61
N PHE A 93 -15.06 -22.13 -11.61
CA PHE A 93 -15.09 -23.58 -11.78
C PHE A 93 -16.17 -24.07 -12.75
N ALA A 94 -17.35 -23.44 -12.76
CA ALA A 94 -18.49 -23.91 -13.56
C ALA A 94 -18.53 -23.35 -14.99
N ILE A 95 -17.97 -22.15 -15.22
CA ILE A 95 -18.12 -21.41 -16.48
C ILE A 95 -16.79 -21.24 -17.22
N GLU A 96 -15.69 -21.14 -16.48
CA GLU A 96 -14.39 -20.83 -17.07
C GLU A 96 -13.71 -22.13 -17.54
N GLU A 97 -14.07 -22.55 -18.75
CA GLU A 97 -13.35 -23.62 -19.43
C GLU A 97 -11.93 -23.12 -19.74
N HIS A 98 -10.92 -23.75 -19.15
CA HIS A 98 -9.52 -23.37 -19.34
C HIS A 98 -9.19 -23.41 -20.83
N HIS A 99 -9.00 -22.25 -21.46
CA HIS A 99 -8.55 -22.17 -22.85
C HIS A 99 -7.17 -22.80 -22.95
N HIS A 100 -7.15 -24.09 -23.27
CA HIS A 100 -5.93 -24.77 -23.61
C HIS A 100 -5.35 -24.10 -24.85
N ARG A 101 -4.03 -23.93 -24.85
CA ARG A 101 -3.27 -23.61 -26.05
C ARG A 101 -3.73 -24.60 -27.13
N PRO A 102 -4.20 -24.14 -28.30
CA PRO A 102 -4.77 -25.03 -29.31
C PRO A 102 -3.75 -26.12 -29.68
N ASP A 103 -4.22 -27.37 -29.66
CA ASP A 103 -3.42 -28.52 -30.05
C ASP A 103 -3.18 -28.52 -31.56
N GLY A 104 -1.91 -28.60 -31.96
CA GLY A 104 -1.52 -28.65 -33.37
C GLY A 104 -0.22 -27.90 -33.67
N PRO A 105 0.25 -27.95 -34.93
CA PRO A 105 1.39 -27.17 -35.36
C PRO A 105 1.07 -25.68 -35.21
N GLN A 106 1.82 -24.99 -34.36
CA GLN A 106 1.63 -23.57 -34.16
C GLN A 106 2.28 -22.77 -35.30
N PRO A 107 1.74 -21.58 -35.61
CA PRO A 107 2.42 -20.65 -36.49
C PRO A 107 3.86 -20.38 -36.03
N GLU A 108 4.78 -20.21 -36.96
CA GLU A 108 6.22 -20.04 -36.69
C GLU A 108 6.52 -18.93 -35.67
N TYR A 109 5.74 -17.84 -35.68
CA TYR A 109 5.89 -16.73 -34.75
C TYR A 109 5.53 -17.08 -33.29
N MET A 110 4.83 -18.19 -33.04
CA MET A 110 4.47 -18.64 -31.68
C MET A 110 5.52 -19.56 -31.05
N SER A 111 6.50 -20.01 -31.84
CA SER A 111 7.63 -20.85 -31.40
C SER A 111 8.98 -20.21 -31.75
N ILE A 112 9.09 -18.89 -31.59
CA ILE A 112 10.34 -18.16 -31.83
C ILE A 112 11.37 -18.61 -30.80
N ARG A 113 12.49 -19.16 -31.27
CA ARG A 113 13.59 -19.62 -30.42
C ARG A 113 14.92 -19.23 -31.07
N SER A 114 15.53 -18.15 -30.60
CA SER A 114 16.85 -17.69 -31.05
C SER A 114 18.01 -18.27 -30.23
N LYS A 115 17.71 -18.74 -29.02
CA LYS A 115 18.64 -19.39 -28.09
C LYS A 115 17.92 -20.50 -27.33
N GLU A 116 18.64 -21.57 -27.04
CA GLU A 116 18.19 -22.62 -26.14
C GLU A 116 17.88 -22.12 -24.73
N PHE A 117 16.92 -22.76 -24.08
CA PHE A 117 16.58 -22.44 -22.70
C PHE A 117 17.64 -22.99 -21.73
N PRO A 118 17.93 -22.30 -20.62
CA PRO A 118 19.01 -22.65 -19.70
C PRO A 118 18.67 -23.81 -18.74
N TRP A 119 17.71 -24.66 -19.07
CA TRP A 119 17.31 -25.83 -18.27
C TRP A 119 17.47 -27.12 -19.07
N GLU A 120 17.26 -28.24 -18.39
CA GLU A 120 17.58 -29.57 -18.90
C GLU A 120 16.91 -29.90 -20.24
N CYS A 121 15.64 -29.49 -20.40
CA CYS A 121 14.85 -29.60 -21.62
C CYS A 121 14.89 -28.28 -22.40
N ASP A 122 15.99 -28.07 -23.13
CA ASP A 122 16.39 -26.86 -23.84
C ASP A 122 15.33 -26.21 -24.77
N SER A 123 14.32 -26.98 -25.17
CA SER A 123 13.28 -26.66 -26.14
C SER A 123 11.88 -26.49 -25.53
N CYS A 124 11.69 -26.82 -24.25
CA CYS A 124 10.39 -26.73 -23.57
C CYS A 124 10.29 -25.44 -22.76
N ALA A 125 9.21 -24.66 -22.87
CA ALA A 125 9.01 -23.50 -21.99
C ALA A 125 8.86 -23.89 -20.51
N LEU A 126 9.10 -22.96 -19.58
CA LEU A 126 9.11 -23.24 -18.13
C LEU A 126 7.80 -23.87 -17.61
N PHE A 127 6.65 -23.43 -18.12
CA PHE A 127 5.33 -23.92 -17.70
C PHE A 127 4.66 -24.85 -18.72
N ASP A 128 5.39 -25.33 -19.73
CA ASP A 128 4.87 -26.31 -20.70
C ASP A 128 5.04 -27.74 -20.17
N LEU A 129 4.17 -28.12 -19.22
CA LEU A 129 4.29 -29.38 -18.50
C LEU A 129 4.27 -30.61 -19.42
N ASP A 130 3.56 -30.54 -20.55
CA ASP A 130 3.48 -31.67 -21.47
C ASP A 130 4.73 -31.79 -22.35
N CYS A 131 5.36 -30.68 -22.74
CA CYS A 131 6.69 -30.71 -23.34
C CYS A 131 7.72 -31.31 -22.37
N TRP A 132 7.69 -30.88 -21.10
CA TRP A 132 8.60 -31.40 -20.06
C TRP A 132 8.45 -32.92 -19.87
N LYS A 133 7.22 -33.44 -19.83
CA LYS A 133 6.97 -34.88 -19.73
C LYS A 133 7.57 -35.64 -20.91
N LYS A 134 7.36 -35.15 -22.15
CA LYS A 134 7.88 -35.76 -23.37
C LYS A 134 9.41 -35.76 -23.39
N CYS A 135 10.03 -34.61 -23.17
CA CYS A 135 11.49 -34.48 -23.13
C CYS A 135 12.13 -35.42 -22.09
N ARG A 136 11.57 -35.51 -20.88
CA ARG A 136 12.10 -36.42 -19.84
C ARG A 136 11.92 -37.89 -20.21
N ALA A 137 10.80 -38.25 -20.83
CA ALA A 137 10.58 -39.62 -21.32
C ALA A 137 11.58 -39.98 -22.42
N ASP A 138 11.81 -39.08 -23.39
CA ASP A 138 12.77 -39.29 -24.48
C ASP A 138 14.20 -39.44 -23.95
N LYS A 139 14.59 -38.58 -23.00
CA LYS A 139 15.90 -38.68 -22.34
C LYS A 139 16.07 -40.00 -21.60
N ALA A 140 15.05 -40.44 -20.85
CA ALA A 140 15.09 -41.72 -20.14
C ALA A 140 15.13 -42.93 -21.09
N ALA A 141 14.52 -42.84 -22.28
CA ALA A 141 14.57 -43.89 -23.30
C ALA A 141 15.90 -43.90 -24.06
N SER A 142 16.61 -42.77 -24.11
CA SER A 142 17.93 -42.62 -24.75
C SER A 142 19.12 -42.90 -23.83
N ALA A 143 18.87 -43.15 -22.54
CA ALA A 143 19.87 -43.48 -21.52
C ALA A 143 19.98 -45.00 -21.33
#